data_AF-X0WTU5-F1
#
_entry.id   AF-X0WTU5-F1
#
_cell.length_a   1.000
_cell.length_b   1.000
_cell.length_c   1.000
_cell.angle_alpha   90.00
_cell.angle_beta   90.00
_cell.angle_gamma   90.00
#
_symmetry.space_group_name_H-M   'P 1'
#
loop_
_entity.id
_entity.type
_entity.pdbx_description
1 polymer ?
#
loop_
_entity_poly.entity_id
_entity_poly.type
_entity_poly.pdbx_seq_one_letter_code
_entity_poly.pdbx_strand_id
1 'polypeptide(L)' 'LVAHAQWGLARVLEEEGRTAEALPLAEAALQIEERLRSKDLEEARQLVARLRE' A
#
# COMPACT_ATOMS: atom_id res chain seq x y z
N LEU A 1 4.03 -11.34 4.55
CA LEU A 1 4.04 -11.88 3.15
C LEU A 1 2.91 -11.27 2.31
N VAL A 2 1.64 -11.42 2.71
CA VAL A 2 0.50 -10.87 1.94
C VAL A 2 0.54 -9.34 1.85
N ALA A 3 0.79 -8.65 2.96
CA ALA A 3 0.89 -7.18 2.98
C ALA A 3 2.01 -6.64 2.08
N HIS A 4 3.21 -7.21 2.15
CA HIS A 4 4.32 -6.85 1.24
C HIS A 4 3.98 -7.10 -0.23
N ALA A 5 3.26 -8.19 -0.56
CA ALA A 5 2.82 -8.44 -1.93
C ALA A 5 1.75 -7.43 -2.40
N GLN A 6 0.80 -7.09 -1.53
CA GLN A 6 -0.22 -6.08 -1.80
C GLN A 6 0.40 -4.69 -2.00
N TRP A 7 1.38 -4.32 -1.16
CA TRP A 7 2.13 -3.08 -1.29
C TRP A 7 2.93 -3.03 -2.59
N GLY A 8 3.64 -4.12 -2.93
CA GLY A 8 4.39 -4.20 -4.17
C GLY A 8 3.51 -4.07 -5.41
N LEU A 9 2.35 -4.75 -5.43
CA LEU A 9 1.39 -4.63 -6.51
C LEU A 9 0.79 -3.23 -6.60
N ALA A 10 0.44 -2.62 -5.45
CA ALA A 10 -0.06 -1.26 -5.40
C ALA A 10 0.92 -0.26 -6.00
N ARG A 11 2.23 -0.41 -5.74
CA ARG A 11 3.27 0.43 -6.35
C ARG A 11 3.35 0.27 -7.86
N VAL A 12 3.30 -0.96 -8.37
CA VAL A 12 3.33 -1.19 -9.83
C VAL A 12 2.10 -0.57 -10.49
N LEU A 13 0.92 -0.75 -9.89
CA LEU A 13 -0.32 -0.16 -10.41
C LEU A 13 -0.30 1.36 -10.39
N GLU A 14 0.30 1.96 -9.36
CA GLU A 14 0.53 3.40 -9.32
C GLU A 14 1.44 3.86 -10.48
N GLU A 15 2.56 3.18 -10.71
CA GLU A 15 3.49 3.51 -11.79
C GLU A 15 2.84 3.36 -13.17
N GLU A 16 1.85 2.47 -13.31
CA GLU A 16 0.99 2.34 -14.50
C GLU A 16 -0.12 3.41 -14.58
N GLY A 17 -0.24 4.32 -13.60
CA GLY A 17 -1.29 5.33 -13.54
C GLY A 17 -2.67 4.79 -13.13
N ARG A 18 -2.74 3.54 -12.66
CA ARG A 18 -3.96 2.83 -12.25
C ARG A 18 -4.24 3.04 -10.76
N THR A 19 -4.28 4.30 -10.35
CA THR A 19 -4.44 4.74 -8.95
C THR A 19 -5.67 4.10 -8.28
N ALA A 20 -6.78 3.98 -9.02
CA ALA A 20 -8.03 3.41 -8.50
C ALA A 20 -7.90 1.94 -8.08
N GLU A 21 -7.02 1.18 -8.73
CA GLU A 21 -6.76 -0.24 -8.40
C GLU A 21 -5.64 -0.37 -7.36
N ALA A 22 -4.70 0.57 -7.33
CA ALA A 22 -3.61 0.63 -6.37
C ALA A 22 -4.09 0.94 -4.94
N LEU A 23 -5.01 1.90 -4.80
CA LEU A 23 -5.47 2.40 -3.49
C LEU A 23 -6.00 1.29 -2.55
N PRO A 24 -6.96 0.43 -2.94
CA PRO A 24 -7.47 -0.60 -2.04
C PRO A 24 -6.40 -1.62 -1.62
N LEU A 25 -5.39 -1.87 -2.46
CA LEU A 25 -4.28 -2.76 -2.13
C LEU A 25 -3.32 -2.13 -1.13
N ALA A 26 -3.00 -0.84 -1.30
CA ALA A 26 -2.19 -0.09 -0.37
C ALA A 26 -2.87 0.04 1.01
N GLU A 27 -4.19 0.27 1.05
CA GLU A 27 -4.97 0.33 2.29
C GLU A 27 -5.02 -1.03 3.01
N ALA A 28 -5.18 -2.12 2.26
CA ALA A 28 -5.15 -3.47 2.82
C ALA A 28 -3.78 -3.82 3.40
N ALA A 29 -2.70 -3.47 2.71
CA ALA A 29 -1.34 -3.62 3.22
C ALA A 29 -1.15 -2.81 4.51
N LEU A 30 -1.56 -1.54 4.52
CA LEU A 30 -1.47 -0.66 5.68
C LEU A 30 -2.18 -1.24 6.91
N GLN A 31 -3.41 -1.73 6.76
CA GLN A 31 -4.16 -2.33 7.89
C GLN A 31 -3.42 -3.54 8.50
N ILE A 32 -2.78 -4.36 7.68
CA ILE A 32 -2.02 -5.52 8.16
C ILE A 32 -0.75 -5.05 8.88
N GLU A 33 0.02 -4.14 8.27
CA GLU A 33 1.24 -3.62 8.87
C GLU A 33 0.98 -2.86 10.18
N GLU A 34 -0.16 -2.17 10.31
CA GLU A 34 -0.62 -1.51 11.55
C GLU A 34 -0.89 -2.51 12.67
N ARG A 35 -1.60 -3.60 12.36
CA ARG A 35 -1.90 -4.66 13.33
C ARG A 35 -0.64 -5.36 13.82
N LEU A 36 0.35 -5.50 12.94
CA LEU A 36 1.63 -6.14 13.24
C LEU A 36 2.64 -5.17 13.88
N ARG A 37 2.36 -3.86 13.91
CA ARG A 37 3.33 -2.80 14.27
C ARG A 37 4.64 -2.98 13.52
N SER A 38 4.54 -3.26 12.24
CA SER A 38 5.68 -3.55 11.40
C SER A 38 6.55 -2.32 11.18
N LYS A 39 7.82 -2.54 10.89
CA LYS A 39 8.75 -1.50 10.44
C LYS A 39 8.35 -0.91 9.08
N ASP A 40 7.62 -1.69 8.26
CA ASP A 40 7.20 -1.31 6.91
C ASP A 40 5.91 -0.45 6.93
N LEU A 41 5.36 -0.20 8.13
CA LEU A 41 4.14 0.59 8.34
C LEU A 41 4.25 2.00 7.73
N GLU A 42 5.38 2.66 7.90
CA GLU A 42 5.56 4.03 7.42
C GLU A 42 5.51 4.10 5.88
N GLU A 43 6.12 3.12 5.21
CA GLU A 43 6.13 3.02 3.75
C GLU A 43 4.72 2.74 3.20
N ALA A 44 3.94 1.92 3.89
CA ALA A 44 2.54 1.68 3.55
C ALA A 44 1.68 2.94 3.73
N ARG A 45 1.92 3.75 4.77
CA ARG A 45 1.21 5.02 4.99
C ARG A 45 1.51 6.03 3.90
N GLN A 46 2.78 6.19 3.53
CA GLN A 46 3.18 7.11 2.46
C GLN A 46 2.57 6.73 1.12
N LEU A 47 2.52 5.43 0.80
CA LEU A 47 1.88 4.93 -0.40
C LEU A 47 0.38 5.26 -0.43
N VAL A 48 -0.35 5.01 0.67
CA VAL A 48 -1.78 5.37 0.76
C VAL A 48 -2.01 6.88 0.65
N ALA A 49 -1.15 7.69 1.28
CA ALA A 49 -1.28 9.15 1.22
C ALA A 49 -1.17 9.66 -0.21
N ARG A 50 -0.13 9.26 -0.93
CA ARG A 50 0.11 9.67 -2.32
C ARG A 50 -0.96 9.17 -3.29
N LEU A 51 -1.57 8.02 -3.04
CA LEU A 51 -2.67 7.48 -3.87
C LEU A 51 -4.02 8.17 -3.65
N ARG A 52 -4.14 9.02 -2.62
CA ARG A 52 -5.36 9.78 -2.29
C ARG A 52 -5.29 11.25 -2.71
N GLU A 53 -4.10 11.73 -3.10
CA GLU A 53 -3.86 13.07 -3.68
C GLU A 53 -4.25 13.08 -5.17
#